data_AF-A0A2E0QHM5-F1
#
_entry.id   AF-A0A2E0QHM5-F1
#
_cell.length_a   1.000
_cell.length_b   1.000
_cell.length_c   1.000
_cell.angle_alpha   90.00
_cell.angle_beta   90.00
_cell.angle_gamma   90.00
#
_symmetry.space_group_name_H-M   'P 1'
#
loop_
_entity.id
_entity.type
_entity.pdbx_description
1 polymer ?
#
loop_
_entity_poly.entity_id
_entity_poly.type
_entity_poly.pdbx_seq_one_letter_code
_entity_poly.pdbx_strand_id
1 'polypeptide(L)'
;ANDWDVCVADGACIEACPVQIFQWYRTDKDISGIDAVNDTTDWKGEGTTEKEERLDFTDKADAIREHDCIYCMACVSVCPPQAVLVDQGNMVEHEKAAGTYVKIEAGTANPHSHD
;
A
#
# COMPACT_ATOMS: atom_id res chain seq x y z
N ALA A 1 -3.73 -1.33 4.90
CA ALA A 1 -2.42 -1.64 5.52
C ALA A 1 -2.10 -3.12 5.36
N ASN A 2 -0.83 -3.45 5.19
CA ASN A 2 -0.35 -4.84 5.12
C ASN A 2 0.40 -5.19 6.42
N ASP A 3 -0.01 -6.26 7.09
CA ASP A 3 0.71 -6.80 8.26
C ASP A 3 1.97 -7.54 7.79
N TRP A 4 3.13 -6.93 8.01
CA TRP A 4 4.41 -7.48 7.56
C TRP A 4 4.89 -8.70 8.36
N ASP A 5 4.40 -8.89 9.59
CA ASP A 5 4.76 -10.04 10.41
C ASP A 5 4.11 -11.33 9.89
N VAL A 6 2.95 -11.21 9.25
CA VAL A 6 2.20 -12.34 8.66
C VAL A 6 2.36 -12.42 7.14
N CYS A 7 2.75 -11.31 6.48
CA CYS A 7 2.96 -11.28 5.03
C CYS A 7 4.03 -12.30 4.61
N VAL A 8 3.69 -13.20 3.68
CA VAL A 8 4.60 -14.25 3.17
C VAL A 8 5.31 -13.88 1.86
N ALA A 9 5.31 -12.60 1.47
CA ALA A 9 5.92 -12.11 0.23
C ALA A 9 5.37 -12.76 -1.07
N ASP A 10 4.10 -13.17 -1.04
CA ASP A 10 3.42 -13.80 -2.20
C ASP A 10 3.22 -12.81 -3.36
N GLY A 11 2.78 -11.59 -3.05
CA GLY A 11 2.58 -10.51 -4.02
C GLY A 11 1.24 -10.51 -4.75
N ALA A 12 0.31 -11.45 -4.48
CA ALA A 12 -1.01 -11.43 -5.11
C ALA A 12 -1.76 -10.09 -4.93
N CYS A 13 -1.55 -9.36 -3.83
CA CYS A 13 -2.16 -8.05 -3.63
C CYS A 13 -1.70 -6.98 -4.63
N ILE A 14 -0.48 -7.08 -5.16
CA ILE A 14 0.09 -6.15 -6.14
C ILE A 14 -0.68 -6.28 -7.47
N GLU A 15 -0.87 -7.51 -7.96
CA GLU A 15 -1.64 -7.75 -9.20
C GLU A 15 -3.15 -7.57 -9.04
N ALA A 16 -3.69 -7.90 -7.86
CA ALA A 16 -5.13 -7.86 -7.65
C ALA A 16 -5.68 -6.45 -7.42
N CYS A 17 -4.84 -5.48 -7.08
CA CYS A 17 -5.29 -4.13 -6.80
C CYS A 17 -5.57 -3.36 -8.11
N PRO A 18 -6.83 -3.01 -8.42
CA PRO A 18 -7.18 -2.37 -9.69
C PRO A 18 -6.66 -0.93 -9.82
N VAL A 19 -6.24 -0.32 -8.71
CA VAL A 19 -5.68 1.03 -8.63
C VAL A 19 -4.19 1.03 -8.22
N GLN A 20 -3.58 -0.16 -8.14
CA GLN A 20 -2.14 -0.39 -7.97
C GLN A 20 -1.52 0.35 -6.76
N ILE A 21 -2.14 0.28 -5.59
CA ILE A 21 -1.62 0.99 -4.38
C ILE A 21 -0.41 0.32 -3.74
N PHE A 22 -0.08 -0.90 -4.15
CA PHE A 22 0.99 -1.71 -3.57
C PHE A 22 2.24 -1.67 -4.43
N GLN A 23 3.39 -1.71 -3.76
CA GLN A 23 4.71 -1.91 -4.35
C GLN A 23 5.53 -2.88 -3.52
N TRP A 24 6.65 -3.35 -4.05
CA TRP A 24 7.66 -4.06 -3.27
C TRP A 24 8.53 -3.07 -2.48
N TYR A 25 8.47 -3.10 -1.14
CA TYR A 25 9.08 -2.06 -0.29
C TYR A 25 10.57 -1.80 -0.59
N ARG A 26 11.42 -2.83 -0.58
CA ARG A 26 12.88 -2.64 -0.68
C ARG A 26 13.39 -2.37 -2.09
N THR A 27 12.57 -2.60 -3.12
CA THR A 27 12.97 -2.36 -4.50
C THR A 27 13.21 -0.88 -4.82
N ASP A 28 12.70 0.04 -3.99
CA ASP A 28 12.99 1.48 -4.05
C ASP A 28 14.49 1.79 -3.91
N LYS A 29 15.20 1.05 -3.03
CA LYS A 29 16.62 1.30 -2.71
C LYS A 29 17.56 0.13 -2.98
N ASP A 30 17.03 -1.06 -3.23
CA ASP A 30 17.80 -2.30 -3.45
C ASP A 30 18.84 -2.55 -2.35
N ILE A 31 18.35 -2.65 -1.10
CA ILE A 31 19.17 -2.96 0.08
C ILE A 31 18.66 -4.20 0.81
N SER A 32 19.51 -4.80 1.65
CA SER A 32 19.14 -5.98 2.42
C SER A 32 18.01 -5.69 3.41
N GLY A 33 17.26 -6.71 3.81
CA GLY A 33 16.20 -6.55 4.80
C GLY A 33 16.70 -5.98 6.13
N ILE A 34 17.92 -6.35 6.54
CA ILE A 34 18.52 -5.83 7.78
C ILE A 34 18.99 -4.38 7.65
N ASP A 35 19.43 -3.97 6.46
CA ASP A 35 19.78 -2.57 6.23
C ASP A 35 18.51 -1.71 6.12
N ALA A 36 17.45 -2.23 5.49
CA ALA A 36 16.18 -1.54 5.34
C ALA A 36 15.52 -1.20 6.69
N VAL A 37 15.53 -2.12 7.67
CA VAL A 37 14.98 -1.85 9.00
C VAL A 37 15.79 -0.82 9.81
N ASN A 38 17.06 -0.61 9.45
CA ASN A 38 17.94 0.35 10.09
C ASN A 38 18.09 1.66 9.28
N ASP A 39 17.50 1.73 8.09
CA ASP A 39 17.60 2.89 7.21
C ASP A 39 16.65 3.99 7.68
N THR A 40 17.21 5.16 8.00
CA THR A 40 16.48 6.35 8.44
C THR A 40 16.41 7.42 7.37
N THR A 41 16.88 7.13 6.16
CA THR A 41 16.82 8.04 5.02
C THR A 41 15.45 7.96 4.33
N ASP A 42 15.09 9.01 3.59
CA ASP A 42 13.80 9.10 2.91
C ASP A 42 13.60 7.93 1.92
N TRP A 43 12.44 7.27 2.00
CA TRP A 43 11.97 6.28 1.04
C TRP A 43 10.94 6.96 0.14
N LYS A 44 11.18 6.95 -1.16
CA LYS A 44 10.38 7.73 -2.11
C LYS A 44 9.07 7.04 -2.46
N GLY A 45 8.97 5.73 -2.24
CA GLY A 45 7.83 4.98 -2.72
C GLY A 45 7.90 4.73 -4.23
N GLU A 46 9.09 4.49 -4.75
CA GLU A 46 9.34 4.20 -6.18
C GLU A 46 9.67 2.71 -6.41
N GLY A 47 9.17 1.85 -5.53
CA GLY A 47 9.36 0.41 -5.64
C GLY A 47 8.65 -0.17 -6.87
N THR A 48 9.11 -1.34 -7.31
CA THR A 48 8.48 -2.08 -8.40
C THR A 48 7.06 -2.48 -8.02
N THR A 49 6.18 -2.43 -9.02
CA THR A 49 4.75 -2.69 -8.88
C THR A 49 4.32 -3.91 -9.68
N GLU A 50 5.29 -4.68 -10.16
CA GLU A 50 5.09 -5.95 -10.83
C GLU A 50 5.43 -7.06 -9.85
N LYS A 51 4.52 -8.03 -9.67
CA LYS A 51 4.69 -9.12 -8.70
C LYS A 51 5.99 -9.89 -8.89
N GLU A 52 6.41 -10.06 -10.14
CA GLU A 52 7.59 -10.88 -10.46
C GLU A 52 8.91 -10.09 -10.46
N GLU A 53 8.86 -8.80 -10.13
CA GLU A 53 10.02 -7.90 -10.00
C GLU A 53 10.46 -7.71 -8.53
N ARG A 54 10.15 -8.66 -7.64
CA ARG A 54 10.77 -8.73 -6.30
C ARG A 54 12.26 -9.05 -6.42
N LEU A 55 13.10 -8.39 -5.64
CA LEU A 55 14.55 -8.60 -5.65
C LEU A 55 14.91 -9.91 -4.95
N ASP A 56 14.24 -10.20 -3.83
CA ASP A 56 14.32 -11.48 -3.18
C ASP A 56 12.95 -11.92 -2.63
N PHE A 57 12.79 -13.22 -2.36
CA PHE A 57 11.55 -13.80 -1.83
C PHE A 57 11.21 -13.37 -0.39
N THR A 58 11.90 -12.35 0.15
CA THR A 58 11.61 -11.77 1.46
C THR A 58 11.08 -10.33 1.37
N ASP A 59 11.05 -9.73 0.17
CA ASP A 59 10.42 -8.43 -0.07
C ASP A 59 8.94 -8.44 0.31
N LYS A 60 8.57 -7.48 1.16
CA LYS A 60 7.18 -7.32 1.60
C LYS A 60 6.49 -6.31 0.70
N ALA A 61 5.24 -6.61 0.37
CA ALA A 61 4.38 -5.66 -0.30
C ALA A 61 4.01 -4.53 0.69
N ASP A 62 4.12 -3.30 0.23
CA ASP A 62 3.78 -2.10 0.98
C ASP A 62 2.71 -1.29 0.25
N ALA A 63 1.73 -0.80 0.99
CA ALA A 63 0.58 -0.08 0.46
C ALA A 63 0.88 1.44 0.44
N ILE A 64 1.85 1.86 -0.36
CA ILE A 64 2.36 3.24 -0.33
C ILE A 64 1.33 4.29 -0.76
N ARG A 65 0.32 3.91 -1.57
CA ARG A 65 -0.75 4.80 -2.04
C ARG A 65 -2.13 4.47 -1.45
N GLU A 66 -2.20 4.20 -0.16
CA GLU A 66 -3.48 3.86 0.51
C GLU A 66 -4.61 4.88 0.33
N HIS A 67 -4.29 6.15 0.14
CA HIS A 67 -5.28 7.19 -0.15
C HIS A 67 -6.02 6.99 -1.49
N ASP A 68 -5.45 6.23 -2.42
CA ASP A 68 -6.09 5.87 -3.70
C ASP A 68 -6.99 4.62 -3.58
N CYS A 69 -7.08 4.00 -2.40
CA CYS A 69 -7.84 2.76 -2.21
C CYS A 69 -9.34 2.98 -2.46
N ILE A 70 -9.94 2.14 -3.33
CA ILE A 70 -11.37 2.18 -3.69
C ILE A 70 -12.23 1.16 -2.93
N TYR A 71 -11.70 0.54 -1.85
CA TYR A 71 -12.47 -0.41 -1.01
C TYR A 71 -13.03 -1.64 -1.71
N CYS A 72 -12.46 -2.04 -2.85
CA CYS A 72 -12.96 -3.20 -3.60
C CYS A 72 -12.70 -4.56 -2.91
N MET A 73 -11.87 -4.60 -1.86
CA MET A 73 -11.50 -5.80 -1.11
C MET A 73 -10.78 -6.90 -1.92
N ALA A 74 -10.40 -6.64 -3.18
CA ALA A 74 -9.73 -7.61 -4.03
C ALA A 74 -8.41 -8.12 -3.40
N CYS A 75 -7.56 -7.21 -2.94
CA CYS A 75 -6.30 -7.53 -2.28
C CYS A 75 -6.48 -8.37 -1.00
N VAL A 76 -7.54 -8.14 -0.22
CA VAL A 76 -7.87 -8.93 0.98
C VAL A 76 -8.24 -10.36 0.59
N SER A 77 -9.05 -10.51 -0.46
CA SER A 77 -9.56 -11.83 -0.89
C SER A 77 -8.48 -12.75 -1.45
N VAL A 78 -7.44 -12.20 -2.08
CA VAL A 78 -6.37 -12.98 -2.70
C VAL A 78 -5.19 -13.24 -1.76
N CYS A 79 -5.09 -12.51 -0.65
CA CYS A 79 -3.95 -12.61 0.27
C CYS A 79 -4.00 -13.94 1.04
N PRO A 80 -3.08 -14.90 0.79
CA PRO A 80 -3.15 -16.23 1.42
C PRO A 80 -3.12 -16.20 2.96
N PRO A 81 -2.28 -15.38 3.61
CA PRO A 81 -2.28 -15.26 5.07
C PRO A 81 -3.27 -14.22 5.62
N GLN A 82 -4.08 -13.57 4.77
CA GLN A 82 -4.96 -12.47 5.15
C GLN A 82 -4.23 -11.30 5.85
N ALA A 83 -2.99 -11.02 5.44
CA ALA A 83 -2.18 -9.93 5.97
C ALA A 83 -2.68 -8.52 5.55
N VAL A 84 -3.45 -8.42 4.46
CA VAL A 84 -3.98 -7.15 3.98
C VAL A 84 -5.28 -6.80 4.69
N LEU A 85 -5.32 -5.63 5.30
CA LEU A 85 -6.50 -5.04 5.94
C LEU A 85 -6.89 -3.73 5.24
N VAL A 86 -8.18 -3.58 5.00
CA VAL A 86 -8.77 -2.39 4.36
C VAL A 86 -9.85 -1.83 5.28
N ASP A 87 -9.72 -0.55 5.64
CA ASP A 87 -10.67 0.14 6.50
C ASP A 87 -10.92 1.56 5.98
N GLN A 88 -12.19 1.89 5.71
CA GLN A 88 -12.62 3.22 5.28
C GLN A 88 -12.40 4.27 6.38
N GLY A 89 -12.42 3.87 7.65
CA GLY A 89 -12.23 4.76 8.79
C GLY A 89 -10.87 5.46 8.80
N ASN A 90 -9.87 4.89 8.13
CA ASN A 90 -8.51 5.44 8.11
C ASN A 90 -8.25 6.39 6.93
N MET A 91 -9.22 6.61 6.04
CA MET A 91 -9.00 7.42 4.82
C MET A 91 -8.49 8.81 5.09
N VAL A 92 -9.12 9.49 6.03
CA VAL A 92 -8.75 10.85 6.39
C VAL A 92 -7.28 10.91 6.85
N GLU A 93 -6.79 9.89 7.54
CA GLU A 93 -5.40 9.83 7.98
C GLU A 93 -4.45 9.51 6.81
N HIS A 94 -4.84 8.62 5.90
CA HIS A 94 -4.07 8.35 4.69
C HIS A 94 -3.96 9.57 3.77
N GLU A 95 -5.06 10.32 3.58
CA GLU A 95 -5.06 11.55 2.80
C GLU A 95 -4.23 12.66 3.46
N LYS A 96 -4.28 12.78 4.79
CA LYS A 96 -3.44 13.74 5.53
C LYS A 96 -1.97 13.37 5.38
N ALA A 97 -1.63 12.09 5.50
CA ALA A 97 -0.26 11.61 5.32
C ALA A 97 0.25 11.86 3.89
N ALA A 98 -0.61 11.69 2.88
CA ALA A 98 -0.31 12.00 1.49
C ALA A 98 -0.34 13.50 1.15
N GLY A 99 -0.83 14.36 2.05
CA GLY A 99 -1.04 15.79 1.79
C GLY A 99 -2.17 16.10 0.82
N THR A 100 -3.04 15.12 0.51
CA THR A 100 -4.17 15.24 -0.43
C THR A 100 -5.50 15.55 0.26
N TYR A 101 -5.53 15.59 1.60
CA TYR A 101 -6.75 15.80 2.37
C TYR A 101 -7.46 17.12 2.02
N VAL A 102 -8.73 17.00 1.64
CA VAL A 102 -9.64 18.13 1.44
C VAL A 102 -10.70 18.11 2.52
N LYS A 103 -10.80 19.20 3.27
CA LYS A 103 -11.86 19.37 4.26
C LYS A 103 -13.21 19.52 3.53
N ILE A 104 -14.09 18.53 3.70
CA ILE A 104 -15.47 18.60 3.18
C ILE A 104 -16.23 19.63 4.01
N GLU A 105 -16.68 20.71 3.36
CA GLU A 105 -17.55 21.72 3.96
C GLU A 105 -18.99 21.50 3.49
N ALA A 106 -19.97 22.02 4.24
CA ALA A 106 -21.37 21.87 3.86
C ALA A 106 -21.61 22.47 2.47
N GLY A 107 -22.03 21.64 1.51
CA GLY A 107 -22.28 22.05 0.11
C GLY A 107 -21.15 21.77 -0.87
N THR A 108 -20.00 21.23 -0.44
CA THR A 108 -18.94 20.76 -1.35
C THR A 108 -19.17 19.30 -1.74
N ALA A 109 -18.83 18.94 -2.97
CA ALA A 109 -18.85 17.54 -3.43
C ALA A 109 -17.95 16.68 -2.54
N ASN A 110 -18.43 15.50 -2.14
CA ASN A 110 -17.62 14.55 -1.40
C ASN A 110 -16.53 14.03 -2.36
N PRO A 111 -15.23 14.29 -2.13
CA PRO A 111 -14.15 13.79 -2.98
C PRO A 111 -14.08 12.25 -3.01
N HIS A 112 -14.75 11.59 -2.06
CA HIS A 112 -14.88 10.14 -1.95
C HIS A 112 -16.24 9.59 -2.41
N SER A 113 -17.12 10.42 -3.00
CA SER A 113 -18.34 9.88 -3.61
C SER A 113 -18.00 9.24 -4.94
N HIS A 114 -18.22 7.93 -5.03
CA HIS A 114 -18.29 7.21 -6.29
C HIS A 114 -19.77 7.03 -6.64
N ASP A 115 -20.12 7.25 -7.91
CA ASP A 115 -21.48 7.10 -8.46
C ASP A 115 -21.98 5.64 -8.43
#